data_AF-X1M8V6-F1
#
_entry.id   AF-X1M8V6-F1
#
_cell.length_a   1.000
_cell.length_b   1.000
_cell.length_c   1.000
_cell.angle_alpha   90.00
_cell.angle_beta   90.00
_cell.angle_gamma   90.00
#
_symmetry.space_group_name_H-M   'P 1'
#
loop_
_entity.id
_entity.type
_entity.pdbx_description
1 polymer ?
#
loop_
_entity_poly.entity_id
_entity_poly.type
_entity_poly.pdbx_seq_one_letter_code
_entity_poly.pdbx_strand_id
1 'polypeptide(L)'
;ASNQQPWRILKKEGSNIFHFYLRRTKIYAKAIKRIDLQKVDMGIAMCHFELAARELGLSGSWQQQGNQTNREDKEYIISWTG
;
A
#
# COMPACT_ATOMS: atom_id res chain seq x y z
N ALA A 1 1.41 18.66 -1.59
CA ALA A 1 0.71 17.38 -1.80
C ALA A 1 -0.67 17.64 -2.41
N SER A 2 -1.16 16.82 -3.34
CA SER A 2 -2.43 17.03 -4.06
C SER A 2 -3.55 16.05 -3.65
N ASN A 3 -3.38 15.40 -2.50
CA ASN A 3 -4.33 14.45 -1.91
C ASN A 3 -4.80 13.33 -2.87
N GLN A 4 -3.90 12.83 -3.72
CA GLN A 4 -4.24 11.83 -4.75
C GLN A 4 -4.51 10.44 -4.19
N GLN A 5 -3.99 10.13 -2.99
CA GLN A 5 -4.20 8.87 -2.27
C GLN A 5 -4.04 7.65 -3.21
N PRO A 6 -2.84 7.44 -3.79
CA PRO A 6 -2.61 6.45 -4.83
C PRO A 6 -2.62 5.01 -4.32
N TRP A 7 -2.92 4.78 -3.04
CA TRP A 7 -2.93 3.45 -2.42
C TRP A 7 -4.28 2.74 -2.61
N ARG A 8 -4.23 1.43 -2.84
CA ARG A 8 -5.39 0.52 -2.93
C ARG A 8 -5.11 -0.69 -2.05
N ILE A 9 -6.06 -1.07 -1.22
CA ILE A 9 -5.89 -2.16 -0.24
C ILE A 9 -6.95 -3.22 -0.54
N LEU A 10 -6.52 -4.47 -0.74
CA LEU A 10 -7.40 -5.62 -0.92
C LEU A 10 -7.30 -6.53 0.30
N LYS A 11 -8.41 -6.73 1.01
CA LYS A 11 -8.49 -7.72 2.09
C LYS A 11 -8.80 -9.08 1.50
N LYS A 12 -8.02 -10.10 1.85
CA LYS A 12 -8.34 -11.49 1.53
C LYS A 12 -9.50 -11.95 2.41
N GLU A 13 -10.55 -12.46 1.77
CA GLU A 13 -11.75 -12.95 2.43
C GLU A 13 -11.43 -13.98 3.52
N GLY A 14 -12.12 -13.89 4.66
CA GLY A 14 -11.93 -14.79 5.80
C GLY A 14 -10.57 -14.70 6.51
N SER A 15 -9.72 -13.72 6.23
CA SER A 15 -8.40 -13.59 6.86
C SER A 15 -8.02 -12.14 7.19
N ASN A 16 -7.02 -11.96 8.05
CA ASN A 16 -6.40 -10.67 8.37
C ASN A 16 -5.22 -10.36 7.44
N ILE A 17 -5.37 -10.72 6.16
CA ILE A 17 -4.37 -10.46 5.13
C ILE A 17 -4.85 -9.30 4.26
N PHE A 18 -4.05 -8.25 4.19
CA PHE A 18 -4.34 -7.04 3.44
C PHE A 18 -3.21 -6.76 2.45
N HIS A 19 -3.50 -6.81 1.16
CA HIS A 19 -2.52 -6.56 0.10
C HIS A 19 -2.57 -5.09 -0.32
N PHE A 20 -1.43 -4.40 -0.21
CA PHE A 20 -1.28 -3.00 -0.56
C PHE A 20 -0.73 -2.88 -1.97
N TYR A 21 -1.42 -2.08 -2.78
CA TYR A 21 -1.05 -1.78 -4.14
C TYR A 21 -0.99 -0.27 -4.38
N LEU A 22 -0.06 0.15 -5.23
CA LEU A 22 0.08 1.50 -5.72
C LEU A 22 -0.55 1.64 -7.12
N ARG A 23 -1.52 2.54 -7.26
CA ARG A 23 -2.09 2.94 -8.54
C ARG A 23 -1.51 4.28 -8.96
N ARG A 24 -0.59 4.27 -9.93
CA ARG A 24 0.17 5.48 -10.29
C ARG A 24 -0.69 6.54 -10.96
N THR A 25 -0.53 7.79 -10.54
CA THR A 25 -1.19 8.93 -11.22
C THR A 25 -0.24 9.61 -12.22
N LYS A 26 -0.78 9.96 -13.39
CA LYS A 26 0.00 10.47 -14.56
C LYS A 26 0.77 11.77 -14.30
N ILE A 27 0.32 12.57 -13.33
CA ILE A 27 0.86 13.93 -13.07
C ILE A 27 2.27 13.87 -12.49
N TYR A 28 2.61 12.84 -11.70
CA TYR A 28 3.88 12.77 -10.98
C TYR A 28 4.98 11.98 -11.69
N ALA A 29 4.63 11.16 -12.70
CA ALA A 29 5.61 10.38 -13.45
C ALA A 29 6.63 11.25 -14.23
N LYS A 30 6.31 12.53 -14.47
CA LYS A 30 7.14 13.44 -15.27
C LYS A 30 7.95 14.47 -14.47
N ALA A 31 7.59 14.77 -13.22
CA ALA A 31 8.05 16.01 -12.57
C ALA A 31 9.31 15.87 -11.70
N ILE A 32 9.63 14.69 -11.15
CA ILE A 32 10.75 14.54 -10.20
C ILE A 32 11.41 13.16 -10.39
N LYS A 33 12.32 13.04 -11.37
CA LYS A 33 12.94 11.74 -11.75
C LYS A 33 13.79 11.06 -10.67
N ARG A 34 14.08 11.71 -9.53
CA ARG A 34 14.99 11.15 -8.49
C ARG A 34 14.29 10.56 -7.28
N ILE A 35 13.02 10.88 -7.01
CA ILE A 35 12.31 10.43 -5.81
C ILE A 35 10.88 10.04 -6.19
N ASP A 36 10.51 8.78 -5.92
CA ASP A 36 9.15 8.29 -6.14
C ASP A 36 8.23 8.73 -4.98
N LEU A 37 7.71 9.95 -5.06
CA LEU A 37 6.83 10.53 -4.03
C LEU A 37 5.59 9.68 -3.75
N GLN A 38 5.11 8.91 -4.73
CA GLN A 38 3.94 8.05 -4.53
C GLN A 38 4.26 6.84 -3.65
N LYS A 39 5.52 6.38 -3.61
CA LYS A 39 5.97 5.40 -2.62
C LYS A 39 6.08 6.01 -1.21
N VAL A 40 6.36 7.31 -1.09
CA VAL A 40 6.29 8.02 0.20
C VAL A 40 4.84 8.09 0.69
N ASP A 41 3.88 8.44 -0.18
CA ASP A 41 2.45 8.41 0.14
C ASP A 41 1.99 7.01 0.60
N MET A 42 2.54 5.95 0.00
CA MET A 42 2.29 4.57 0.42
C MET A 42 2.83 4.28 1.83
N GLY A 43 4.05 4.75 2.15
CA GLY A 43 4.61 4.62 3.50
C GLY A 43 3.76 5.31 4.57
N ILE A 44 3.19 6.48 4.25
CA ILE A 44 2.23 7.17 5.13
C ILE A 44 0.99 6.30 5.33
N ALA A 45 0.40 5.76 4.26
CA ALA A 45 -0.76 4.87 4.35
C ALA A 45 -0.48 3.60 5.18
N MET A 46 0.70 2.99 5.02
CA MET A 46 1.14 1.83 5.81
C MET A 46 1.24 2.17 7.30
N CYS A 47 1.89 3.28 7.66
CA CYS A 47 2.02 3.70 9.06
C CYS A 47 0.65 3.91 9.72
N HIS A 48 -0.25 4.64 9.05
CA HIS A 48 -1.60 4.86 9.57
C HIS A 48 -2.42 3.57 9.68
N PHE A 49 -2.28 2.65 8.72
CA PHE A 49 -2.94 1.34 8.79
C PHE A 49 -2.46 0.54 10.00
N GLU A 50 -1.15 0.46 10.21
CA GLU A 50 -0.57 -0.29 11.33
C GLU A 50 -0.98 0.29 12.68
N LEU A 51 -0.99 1.62 12.84
CA LEU A 51 -1.46 2.28 14.05
C LEU A 51 -2.94 1.94 14.33
N ALA A 52 -3.80 2.01 13.30
CA ALA A 52 -5.21 1.67 13.42
C ALA A 52 -5.43 0.17 13.71
N ALA A 53 -4.66 -0.71 13.07
CA ALA A 53 -4.72 -2.15 13.31
C ALA A 53 -4.37 -2.47 14.77
N ARG A 54 -3.30 -1.88 15.30
CA ARG A 54 -2.88 -2.04 16.70
C ARG A 54 -3.94 -1.55 17.67
N GLU A 55 -4.55 -0.38 17.44
CA GLU A 55 -5.63 0.16 18.27
C GLU A 55 -6.85 -0.78 18.30
N LEU A 56 -7.15 -1.44 17.18
CA LEU A 56 -8.23 -2.41 17.07
C LEU A 56 -7.85 -3.82 17.55
N GLY A 57 -6.63 -4.02 18.09
CA GLY A 57 -6.16 -5.33 18.53
C GLY A 57 -5.88 -6.32 17.38
N LEU A 58 -5.77 -5.85 16.14
CA LEU A 58 -5.40 -6.67 14.99
C LEU A 58 -3.88 -6.85 14.96
N SER A 59 -3.41 -8.00 15.45
CA SER A 59 -2.02 -8.41 15.34
C SER A 59 -1.61 -8.59 13.88
N GLY A 60 -0.31 -8.42 13.59
CA GLY A 60 0.26 -8.75 12.30
C GLY A 60 1.59 -8.08 12.04
N SER A 61 2.08 -8.24 10.81
CA SER A 61 3.36 -7.71 10.36
C SER A 61 3.34 -7.45 8.85
N TRP A 62 4.23 -6.58 8.39
CA TRP A 62 4.45 -6.32 6.97
C TRP A 62 5.32 -7.41 6.34
N GLN A 63 4.82 -8.07 5.30
CA GLN A 63 5.50 -9.17 4.62
C GLN A 63 5.36 -9.06 3.10
N GLN A 64 6.42 -9.47 2.40
CA GLN A 64 6.34 -9.70 0.96
C GLN A 64 5.73 -11.07 0.69
N GLN A 65 4.60 -11.10 -0.02
CA GLN A 65 3.98 -12.34 -0.45
C GLN A 65 4.40 -12.67 -1.89
N GLY A 66 5.25 -13.68 -2.05
CA GLY A 66 5.84 -14.04 -3.34
C GLY A 66 4.85 -14.50 -4.41
N ASN A 67 3.62 -14.86 -4.03
CA ASN A 67 2.55 -15.18 -4.96
C ASN A 67 1.74 -13.95 -5.43
N GLN A 68 1.95 -12.77 -4.80
CA GLN A 68 1.29 -11.54 -5.24
C GLN A 68 2.08 -10.87 -6.36
N THR A 69 1.34 -10.44 -7.38
CA THR A 69 1.88 -9.77 -8.55
C THR A 69 1.09 -8.50 -8.83
N ASN A 70 1.64 -7.66 -9.72
CA ASN A 70 0.94 -6.50 -10.23
C ASN A 70 -0.38 -6.91 -10.90
N ARG A 71 -1.43 -6.11 -10.71
CA ARG A 71 -2.75 -6.36 -11.28
C ARG A 71 -3.20 -5.13 -12.07
N GLU A 72 -3.37 -5.27 -13.38
CA GLU A 72 -3.79 -4.16 -14.26
C GLU A 72 -2.89 -2.92 -14.06
N ASP A 73 -3.46 -1.82 -13.57
CA ASP A 73 -2.78 -0.56 -13.29
C ASP A 73 -2.31 -0.40 -11.84
N LYS A 74 -2.23 -1.51 -11.08
CA LYS A 74 -1.89 -1.57 -9.67
C LYS A 74 -0.57 -2.32 -9.46
N GLU A 75 0.45 -1.61 -9.01
CA GLU A 75 1.76 -2.14 -8.61
C GLU A 75 1.63 -2.73 -7.20
N TYR A 76 1.93 -4.02 -7.03
CA TYR A 76 1.96 -4.63 -5.70
C TYR A 76 3.14 -4.06 -4.90
N ILE A 77 2.90 -3.70 -3.63
CA ILE A 77 3.93 -3.12 -2.76
C ILE A 77 4.29 -4.07 -1.63
N ILE A 78 3.31 -4.46 -0.81
CA ILE A 78 3.53 -5.27 0.40
C ILE A 78 2.19 -5.81 0.90
N SER A 79 2.22 -6.73 1.85
CA SER A 79 1.02 -7.21 2.53
C SER A 79 1.14 -7.03 4.04
N TRP A 80 0.06 -6.68 4.72
CA TRP A 80 -0.08 -6.93 6.15
C TRP A 80 -0.64 -8.33 6.36
N THR A 81 0.03 -9.11 7.19
CA THR A 81 -0.36 -10.48 7.55
C THR A 81 -0.51 -10.58 9.05
N GLY A 82 -1.75 -10.70 9.49
CA GLY A 82 -2.17 -10.96 10.87
C GLY A 82 -2.60 -12.39 11.12
#